data_AF-A0A4P1RAS1-F1
#
_entry.id   AF-A0A4P1RAS1-F1
#
_cell.length_a   1.000
_cell.length_b   1.000
_cell.length_c   1.000
_cell.angle_alpha   90.00
_cell.angle_beta   90.00
_cell.angle_gamma   90.00
#
_symmetry.space_group_name_H-M   'P 1'
#
loop_
_entity.id
_entity.type
_entity.pdbx_description
1 polymer ?
#
loop_
_entity_poly.entity_id
_entity_poly.type
_entity_poly.pdbx_seq_one_letter_code
_entity_poly.pdbx_strand_id
1 'polypeptide(L)'
;MASSMISSPAVTIVKANMVTPFTGLKSIAGFPVTKKASNDITIVANNGGRVQCMKVWPPLGLKKFETLSYLPPLSTESLAKEVDYLLKNGWVPCLEFELEHGFVYRENHRSPGYYDGRYWTMWKLPMFGCTDSAQVLKELDEAKKEYPNSFIRIIGFDNKRQVQCVSFIAYKPPSF
;
A
#
# COMPACT_ATOMS: atom_id res chain seq x y z
N MET A 1 -28.17 -13.66 -53.25
CA MET A 1 -28.95 -12.83 -52.31
C MET A 1 -28.17 -12.72 -51.02
N ALA A 2 -27.70 -11.52 -50.72
CA ALA A 2 -27.01 -11.20 -49.48
C ALA A 2 -28.03 -11.11 -48.33
N SER A 3 -27.68 -11.60 -47.15
CA SER A 3 -28.35 -11.21 -45.90
C SER A 3 -27.34 -11.25 -44.76
N SER A 4 -27.00 -10.05 -44.33
CA SER A 4 -26.20 -9.70 -43.17
C SER A 4 -26.96 -9.98 -41.88
N MET A 5 -26.33 -10.69 -40.93
CA MET A 5 -26.79 -10.77 -39.55
C MET A 5 -25.95 -9.78 -38.74
N ILE A 6 -26.53 -8.62 -38.43
CA ILE A 6 -25.97 -7.63 -37.51
C ILE A 6 -26.52 -7.98 -36.13
N SER A 7 -25.70 -8.56 -35.26
CA SER A 7 -26.04 -8.70 -33.84
C SER A 7 -25.60 -7.44 -33.09
N SER A 8 -26.57 -6.69 -32.58
CA SER A 8 -26.34 -5.50 -31.76
C SER A 8 -26.09 -5.92 -30.31
N PRO A 9 -25.07 -5.38 -29.61
CA PRO A 9 -24.94 -5.59 -28.18
C PRO A 9 -26.02 -4.78 -27.44
N ALA A 10 -26.79 -5.45 -26.60
CA ALA A 10 -27.73 -4.81 -25.68
C ALA A 10 -26.93 -3.99 -24.65
N VAL A 11 -27.03 -2.66 -24.73
CA VAL A 11 -26.46 -1.75 -23.73
C VAL A 11 -27.25 -1.92 -22.43
N THR A 12 -26.66 -2.60 -21.46
CA THR A 12 -27.19 -2.63 -20.10
C THR A 12 -26.86 -1.28 -19.45
N ILE A 13 -27.87 -0.42 -19.26
CA ILE A 13 -27.70 0.82 -18.50
C ILE A 13 -27.52 0.43 -17.04
N VAL A 14 -26.27 0.47 -16.57
CA VAL A 14 -25.96 0.37 -15.15
C VAL A 14 -26.52 1.62 -14.49
N LYS A 15 -27.56 1.45 -13.67
CA LYS A 15 -28.14 2.54 -12.88
C LYS A 15 -27.10 2.97 -11.86
N ALA A 16 -26.38 4.06 -12.13
CA ALA A 16 -25.50 4.68 -11.17
C ALA A 16 -26.34 5.12 -9.96
N ASN A 17 -26.15 4.49 -8.81
CA ASN A 17 -26.61 5.04 -7.54
C ASN A 17 -25.79 6.30 -7.28
N MET A 18 -26.28 7.45 -7.74
CA MET A 18 -25.71 8.74 -7.38
C MET A 18 -25.90 8.94 -5.87
N VAL A 19 -24.80 8.83 -5.12
CA VAL A 19 -24.77 9.22 -3.70
C VAL A 19 -24.67 10.74 -3.66
N THR A 20 -25.60 11.38 -2.96
CA THR A 20 -25.63 12.83 -2.79
C THR A 20 -24.39 13.30 -2.00
N PRO A 21 -23.82 14.48 -2.33
CA PRO A 21 -22.65 14.99 -1.62
C PRO A 21 -23.01 15.31 -0.16
N PHE A 22 -22.11 14.93 0.75
CA PHE A 22 -22.22 15.18 2.18
C PHE A 22 -22.25 16.68 2.46
N THR A 23 -23.43 17.20 2.80
CA THR A 23 -23.58 18.53 3.39
C THR A 23 -23.38 18.37 4.89
N GLY A 24 -22.38 19.08 5.44
CA GLY A 24 -21.76 18.82 6.74
C GLY A 24 -22.68 18.62 7.95
N LEU A 25 -22.09 18.12 9.04
CA LEU A 25 -22.76 17.95 10.33
C LEU A 25 -23.28 19.30 10.84
N LYS A 26 -24.60 19.53 10.76
CA LYS A 26 -25.22 20.60 11.55
C LYS A 26 -25.22 20.15 13.01
N SER A 27 -24.38 20.79 13.82
CA SER A 27 -24.39 20.64 15.27
C SER A 27 -25.72 21.19 15.81
N ILE A 28 -26.59 20.32 16.32
CA ILE A 28 -27.68 20.73 17.21
C ILE A 28 -27.22 20.36 18.62
N ALA A 29 -26.38 21.22 19.19
CA ALA A 29 -26.18 21.25 20.63
C ALA A 29 -27.39 22.01 21.24
N GLY A 30 -28.51 21.31 21.40
CA GLY A 30 -29.65 21.79 22.15
C GLY A 30 -29.83 20.89 23.37
N PHE A 31 -29.51 21.37 24.56
CA PHE A 31 -29.83 20.66 25.80
C PHE A 31 -31.35 20.58 25.95
N PRO A 32 -31.95 19.38 26.10
CA PRO A 32 -33.39 19.30 26.34
C PRO A 32 -33.68 19.60 27.82
N VAL A 33 -34.06 20.84 28.10
CA VAL A 33 -34.82 21.16 29.31
C VAL A 33 -36.26 20.70 29.07
N THR A 34 -36.67 19.73 29.87
CA THR A 34 -38.02 19.36 30.35
C THR A 34 -38.32 17.87 30.18
N LYS A 35 -38.60 17.25 31.34
CA LYS A 35 -39.03 15.86 31.46
C LYS A 35 -40.39 15.68 30.79
N LYS A 36 -40.51 14.76 29.85
CA LYS A 36 -41.78 14.12 29.50
C LYS A 36 -41.64 12.62 29.68
N ALA A 37 -42.48 12.09 30.57
CA ALA A 37 -42.67 10.66 30.75
C ALA A 37 -43.53 10.14 29.58
N SER A 38 -42.92 9.40 28.66
CA SER A 38 -43.63 8.56 27.70
C SER A 38 -42.77 7.34 27.41
N ASN A 39 -43.17 6.19 27.96
CA ASN A 39 -42.54 4.87 27.77
C ASN A 39 -42.82 4.31 26.36
N ASP A 40 -42.68 5.13 25.33
CA ASP A 40 -42.88 4.68 23.95
C ASP A 40 -41.51 4.49 23.28
N ILE A 41 -40.97 3.29 23.44
CA ILE A 41 -39.66 2.87 22.92
C ILE A 41 -39.73 2.64 21.39
N THR A 42 -40.87 2.89 20.74
CA THR A 42 -41.05 2.67 19.30
C THR A 42 -40.39 3.73 18.41
N ILE A 43 -39.89 4.84 18.96
CA ILE A 43 -39.03 5.79 18.25
C ILE A 43 -37.56 5.43 18.51
N VAL A 44 -37.18 4.18 18.23
CA VAL A 44 -35.78 3.85 18.05
C VAL A 44 -35.31 4.64 16.82
N ALA A 45 -34.36 5.56 17.02
CA ALA A 45 -33.71 6.26 15.94
C ALA A 45 -33.27 5.24 14.88
N ASN A 46 -33.96 5.22 13.74
CA ASN A 46 -33.65 4.29 12.68
C ASN A 46 -32.33 4.74 12.03
N ASN A 47 -31.21 4.26 12.57
CA ASN A 47 -29.90 4.38 11.93
C ASN A 47 -29.83 3.61 10.60
N GLY A 48 -30.89 2.89 10.19
CA GLY A 48 -30.93 2.00 9.03
C GLY A 48 -30.62 2.64 7.67
N GLY A 49 -30.66 3.96 7.53
CA GLY A 49 -30.33 4.64 6.27
C GLY A 49 -28.95 5.31 6.21
N ARG A 50 -28.25 5.50 7.34
CA ARG A 50 -27.08 6.42 7.43
C ARG A 50 -25.76 5.75 7.80
N VAL A 51 -25.73 4.44 8.03
CA VAL A 51 -24.48 3.74 8.43
C VAL A 51 -23.56 3.37 7.25
N GLN A 52 -23.88 3.75 6.01
CA GLN A 52 -23.01 3.54 4.84
C GLN A 52 -21.79 4.48 4.79
N CYS A 53 -21.67 5.44 5.72
CA CYS A 53 -20.54 6.38 5.76
C CYS A 53 -19.30 5.86 6.51
N MET A 54 -19.44 4.77 7.28
CA MET A 54 -18.33 4.19 8.03
C MET A 54 -17.75 3.01 7.25
N LYS A 55 -16.53 3.17 6.73
CA LYS A 55 -15.77 2.07 6.13
C LYS A 55 -14.99 1.34 7.22
N VAL A 56 -15.01 0.01 7.18
CA VAL A 56 -14.18 -0.84 8.02
C VAL A 56 -12.88 -1.12 7.30
N TRP A 57 -11.74 -0.96 7.98
CA TRP A 57 -10.44 -1.30 7.40
C TRP A 57 -10.35 -2.82 7.17
N PRO A 58 -9.98 -3.29 5.97
CA PRO A 58 -9.94 -4.73 5.71
C PRO A 58 -8.90 -5.45 6.57
N PRO A 59 -9.28 -6.52 7.30
CA PRO A 59 -8.36 -7.26 8.16
C PRO A 59 -7.48 -8.27 7.40
N LEU A 60 -7.83 -8.59 6.15
CA LEU A 60 -7.17 -9.59 5.32
C LEU A 60 -6.77 -8.99 3.96
N GLY A 61 -5.75 -9.57 3.32
CA GLY A 61 -5.31 -9.16 1.98
C GLY A 61 -4.58 -7.81 1.90
N LEU A 62 -4.24 -7.19 3.04
CA LEU A 62 -3.59 -5.87 3.10
C LEU A 62 -2.28 -5.88 3.91
N LYS A 63 -1.43 -6.90 3.72
CA LYS A 63 -0.10 -6.90 4.34
C LYS A 63 0.76 -5.73 3.82
N LYS A 64 1.69 -5.26 4.65
CA LYS A 64 2.44 -4.01 4.45
C LYS A 64 3.95 -4.25 4.49
N PHE A 65 4.71 -3.31 3.91
CA PHE A 65 6.15 -3.38 3.70
C PHE A 65 6.84 -2.12 4.22
N GLU A 66 6.46 -1.67 5.42
CA GLU A 66 6.99 -0.46 6.04
C GLU A 66 6.77 0.82 5.20
N THR A 67 7.74 1.72 5.16
CA THR A 67 7.68 3.06 4.55
C THR A 67 7.16 3.00 3.11
N LEU A 68 6.27 3.94 2.76
CA LEU A 68 5.56 4.08 1.49
C LEU A 68 4.51 2.99 1.16
N SER A 69 4.43 1.88 1.92
CA SER A 69 3.54 0.74 1.56
C SER A 69 2.03 0.95 1.80
N TYR A 70 1.65 2.09 2.39
CA TYR A 70 0.25 2.53 2.51
C TYR A 70 -0.21 3.41 1.34
N LEU A 71 0.73 3.90 0.53
CA LEU A 71 0.43 4.68 -0.66
C LEU A 71 0.01 3.74 -1.81
N PRO A 72 -0.60 4.28 -2.88
CA PRO A 72 -0.74 3.57 -4.14
C PRO A 72 0.62 3.05 -4.64
N PRO A 73 0.66 1.96 -5.43
CA PRO A 73 1.89 1.47 -6.03
C PRO A 73 2.63 2.58 -6.80
N LEU A 74 3.93 2.70 -6.54
CA LEU A 74 4.75 3.73 -7.16
C LEU A 74 4.96 3.40 -8.65
N SER A 75 4.79 4.40 -9.50
CA SER A 75 5.21 4.30 -10.91
C SER A 75 6.74 4.25 -11.01
N THR A 76 7.27 3.78 -12.15
CA THR A 76 8.72 3.78 -12.42
C THR A 76 9.34 5.16 -12.23
N GLU A 77 8.65 6.22 -12.66
CA GLU A 77 9.09 7.61 -12.47
C GLU A 77 9.11 8.03 -10.99
N SER A 78 8.17 7.54 -10.19
CA SER A 78 8.13 7.83 -8.76
C SER A 78 9.23 7.07 -8.02
N LEU A 79 9.47 5.80 -8.38
CA LEU A 79 10.61 5.03 -7.87
C LEU A 79 11.94 5.71 -8.21
N ALA A 80 12.10 6.22 -9.45
CA ALA A 80 13.28 6.98 -9.85
C ALA A 80 13.51 8.19 -8.94
N LYS A 81 12.45 8.94 -8.59
CA LYS A 81 12.52 10.10 -7.69
C LYS A 81 12.93 9.73 -6.26
N GLU A 82 12.46 8.60 -5.73
CA GLU A 82 12.89 8.11 -4.41
C GLU A 82 14.37 7.69 -4.42
N VAL A 83 14.85 7.11 -5.52
CA VAL A 83 16.27 6.82 -5.72
C VAL A 83 17.08 8.12 -5.85
N ASP A 84 16.61 9.09 -6.64
CA ASP A 84 17.26 10.40 -6.76
C ASP A 84 17.35 11.11 -5.41
N TYR A 85 16.34 10.99 -4.55
CA TYR A 85 16.38 11.49 -3.19
C TYR A 85 17.52 10.85 -2.39
N LEU A 86 17.66 9.53 -2.44
CA LEU A 86 18.75 8.80 -1.79
C LEU A 86 20.12 9.28 -2.29
N LEU A 87 20.29 9.40 -3.61
CA LEU A 87 21.53 9.85 -4.24
C LEU A 87 21.88 11.31 -3.87
N LYS A 88 20.89 12.22 -3.83
CA LYS A 88 21.08 13.62 -3.43
C LYS A 88 21.55 13.77 -1.99
N ASN A 89 21.19 12.85 -1.11
CA ASN A 89 21.67 12.82 0.27
C ASN A 89 23.06 12.17 0.41
N GLY A 90 23.67 11.71 -0.69
CA GLY A 90 24.97 11.03 -0.67
C GLY A 90 24.91 9.63 -0.04
N TRP A 91 23.73 9.02 0.00
CA TRP A 91 23.56 7.66 0.49
C TRP A 91 23.84 6.64 -0.63
N VAL A 92 24.21 5.42 -0.23
CA VAL A 92 24.55 4.34 -1.19
C VAL A 92 23.34 3.42 -1.37
N PRO A 93 22.75 3.33 -2.58
CA PRO A 93 21.62 2.45 -2.83
C PRO A 93 22.06 0.98 -2.89
N CYS A 94 21.18 0.09 -2.46
CA CYS A 94 21.34 -1.36 -2.58
C CYS A 94 19.97 -2.00 -2.75
N LEU A 95 19.93 -3.16 -3.42
CA LEU A 95 18.72 -3.95 -3.60
C LEU A 95 18.80 -5.18 -2.71
N GLU A 96 17.67 -5.55 -2.14
CA GLU A 96 17.49 -6.82 -1.43
C GLU A 96 16.23 -7.52 -1.92
N PHE A 97 16.27 -8.84 -1.96
CA PHE A 97 15.17 -9.67 -2.42
C PHE A 97 14.94 -10.89 -1.52
N GLU A 98 13.70 -11.37 -1.51
CA GLU A 98 13.27 -12.50 -0.68
C GLU A 98 12.22 -13.33 -1.41
N LEU A 99 12.39 -14.66 -1.42
CA LEU A 99 11.52 -15.59 -2.15
C LEU A 99 10.52 -16.30 -1.24
N GLU A 100 10.90 -16.58 0.00
CA GLU A 100 10.16 -17.46 0.89
C GLU A 100 9.41 -16.67 1.97
N HIS A 101 10.11 -15.76 2.63
CA HIS A 101 9.65 -15.10 3.85
C HIS A 101 9.54 -13.58 3.71
N GLY A 102 8.59 -13.10 2.92
CA GLY A 102 8.36 -11.66 2.71
C GLY A 102 7.95 -10.85 3.96
N PHE A 103 7.76 -11.49 5.12
CA PHE A 103 7.36 -10.87 6.37
C PHE A 103 8.15 -11.46 7.55
N VAL A 104 8.31 -10.66 8.60
CA VAL A 104 8.94 -11.12 9.84
C VAL A 104 8.15 -12.24 10.51
N TYR A 105 8.87 -13.18 11.11
CA TYR A 105 8.32 -14.30 11.87
C TYR A 105 9.21 -14.62 13.07
N ARG A 106 8.87 -15.65 13.85
CA ARG A 106 9.62 -16.05 15.06
C ARG A 106 9.66 -17.57 15.21
N GLU A 107 10.73 -18.14 14.70
CA GLU A 107 11.05 -19.57 14.77
C GLU A 107 12.19 -19.84 15.76
N ASN A 108 13.30 -19.13 15.62
CA ASN A 108 14.55 -19.47 16.29
C ASN A 108 14.62 -18.97 17.75
N HIS A 109 14.01 -17.81 18.04
CA HIS A 109 14.00 -17.28 19.40
C HIS A 109 12.83 -16.32 19.67
N ARG A 110 12.50 -16.14 20.96
CA ARG A 110 11.37 -15.29 21.40
C ARG A 110 11.73 -14.21 22.42
N SER A 111 13.01 -13.89 22.63
CA SER A 111 13.42 -12.75 23.48
C SER A 111 12.98 -11.40 22.91
N PRO A 112 12.89 -10.36 23.76
CA PRO A 112 12.71 -8.99 23.30
C PRO A 112 13.73 -8.60 22.22
N GLY A 113 13.26 -7.95 21.15
CA GLY A 113 14.11 -7.47 20.04
C GLY A 113 14.50 -8.53 18.99
N TYR A 114 14.17 -9.80 19.21
CA TYR A 114 14.46 -10.87 18.24
C TYR A 114 13.27 -11.22 17.35
N TYR A 115 13.51 -11.16 16.03
CA TYR A 115 12.62 -11.58 14.96
C TYR A 115 13.43 -12.19 13.81
N ASP A 116 12.90 -13.26 13.23
CA ASP A 116 13.36 -13.86 11.99
C ASP A 116 12.76 -13.12 10.78
N GLY A 117 13.35 -13.29 9.59
CA GLY A 117 12.84 -12.66 8.36
C GLY A 117 13.04 -11.14 8.23
N ARG A 118 13.87 -10.53 9.10
CA ARG A 118 14.26 -9.12 8.97
C ARG A 118 15.23 -8.89 7.82
N TYR A 119 16.23 -9.76 7.70
CA TYR A 119 17.21 -9.76 6.63
C TYR A 119 16.63 -10.44 5.39
N TRP A 120 16.84 -9.80 4.25
CA TRP A 120 16.59 -10.34 2.92
C TRP A 120 17.95 -10.57 2.23
N THR A 121 17.94 -11.30 1.11
CA THR A 121 19.18 -11.59 0.38
C THR A 121 19.62 -10.37 -0.43
N MET A 122 20.89 -10.00 -0.33
CA MET A 122 21.46 -8.87 -1.08
C MET A 122 21.54 -9.20 -2.58
N TRP A 123 21.06 -8.29 -3.43
CA TRP A 123 21.28 -8.35 -4.87
C TRP A 123 22.61 -7.68 -5.23
N LYS A 124 23.57 -8.48 -5.71
CA LYS A 124 24.94 -8.04 -6.00
C LYS A 124 25.58 -7.35 -4.78
N LEU A 125 25.89 -6.06 -4.88
CA LEU A 125 26.54 -5.25 -3.83
C LEU A 125 25.90 -3.86 -3.77
N PRO A 126 26.08 -3.10 -2.67
CA PRO A 126 25.72 -1.68 -2.65
C PRO A 126 26.41 -0.94 -3.80
N MET A 127 25.67 -0.07 -4.47
CA MET A 127 26.10 0.57 -5.71
C MET A 127 26.97 1.80 -5.41
N PHE A 128 28.16 1.56 -4.86
CA PHE A 128 29.12 2.61 -4.52
C PHE A 128 29.49 3.48 -5.73
N GLY A 129 29.45 4.79 -5.56
CA GLY A 129 29.73 5.75 -6.63
C GLY A 129 28.63 5.88 -7.69
N CYS A 130 27.47 5.22 -7.51
CA CYS A 130 26.32 5.42 -8.37
C CYS A 130 25.82 6.87 -8.25
N THR A 131 25.55 7.50 -9.39
CA THR A 131 25.05 8.89 -9.49
C THR A 131 23.79 9.00 -10.33
N ASP A 132 23.29 7.89 -10.86
CA ASP A 132 22.17 7.85 -11.80
C ASP A 132 21.13 6.81 -11.37
N SER A 133 19.91 7.28 -11.10
CA SER A 133 18.80 6.42 -10.68
C SER A 133 18.42 5.38 -11.73
N ALA A 134 18.68 5.64 -13.02
CA ALA A 134 18.42 4.67 -14.07
C ALA A 134 19.25 3.38 -13.91
N GLN A 135 20.46 3.47 -13.35
CA GLN A 135 21.28 2.29 -13.07
C GLN A 135 20.64 1.40 -12.00
N VAL A 136 20.12 2.01 -10.94
CA VAL A 136 19.43 1.29 -9.84
C VAL A 136 18.16 0.62 -10.38
N LEU A 137 17.41 1.32 -11.23
CA LEU A 137 16.20 0.75 -11.85
C LEU A 137 16.51 -0.37 -12.84
N LYS A 138 17.62 -0.28 -13.56
CA LYS A 138 18.08 -1.37 -14.43
C LYS A 138 18.39 -2.62 -13.61
N GLU A 139 19.08 -2.47 -12.49
CA GLU A 139 19.36 -3.58 -11.57
C GLU A 139 18.07 -4.17 -10.96
N LEU A 140 17.07 -3.32 -10.67
CA LEU A 140 15.75 -3.77 -10.25
C LEU A 140 15.09 -4.64 -11.34
N ASP A 141 15.15 -4.22 -12.60
CA ASP A 141 14.58 -5.00 -13.71
C ASP A 141 15.35 -6.31 -13.97
N GLU A 142 16.67 -6.32 -13.79
CA GLU A 142 17.48 -7.54 -13.83
C GLU A 142 17.07 -8.51 -12.70
N ALA A 143 16.95 -8.02 -11.46
CA ALA A 143 16.52 -8.82 -10.31
C ALA A 143 15.10 -9.38 -10.48
N LYS A 144 14.17 -8.57 -11.00
CA LYS A 144 12.79 -9.01 -11.33
C LYS A 144 12.76 -10.10 -12.39
N LYS A 145 13.64 -10.02 -13.39
CA LYS A 145 13.70 -10.99 -14.47
C LYS A 145 14.27 -12.33 -13.99
N GLU A 146 15.30 -12.29 -13.15
CA GLU A 146 15.92 -13.50 -12.59
C GLU A 146 15.02 -14.16 -11.54
N TYR A 147 14.39 -13.35 -10.67
CA TYR A 147 13.55 -13.81 -9.58
C TYR A 147 12.14 -13.20 -9.64
N PRO A 148 11.29 -13.60 -10.60
CA PRO A 148 9.97 -13.01 -10.80
C PRO A 148 8.97 -13.28 -9.66
N ASN A 149 9.24 -14.28 -8.82
CA ASN A 149 8.40 -14.63 -7.68
C ASN A 149 8.93 -14.06 -6.35
N SER A 150 9.88 -13.11 -6.39
CA SER A 150 10.45 -12.49 -5.19
C SER A 150 9.79 -11.16 -4.83
N PHE A 151 9.86 -10.79 -3.55
CA PHE A 151 9.75 -9.40 -3.13
C PHE A 151 11.08 -8.72 -3.33
N ILE A 152 11.10 -7.48 -3.82
CA ILE A 152 12.34 -6.71 -3.97
C ILE A 152 12.15 -5.32 -3.36
N ARG A 153 13.08 -4.93 -2.50
CA ARG A 153 13.12 -3.61 -1.86
C ARG A 153 14.41 -2.88 -2.22
N ILE A 154 14.33 -1.56 -2.26
CA ILE A 154 15.49 -0.68 -2.38
C ILE A 154 15.79 -0.11 -0.99
N ILE A 155 17.05 -0.18 -0.60
CA ILE A 155 17.56 0.34 0.66
C ILE A 155 18.68 1.34 0.42
N GLY A 156 18.94 2.20 1.41
CA GLY A 156 19.98 3.22 1.33
C GLY A 156 20.81 3.32 2.59
N PHE A 157 22.13 3.35 2.44
CA PHE A 157 23.08 3.43 3.55
C PHE A 157 23.73 4.80 3.66
N ASP A 158 23.76 5.34 4.87
CA ASP A 158 24.57 6.50 5.23
C ASP A 158 25.85 6.01 5.92
N ASN A 159 26.98 6.12 5.23
CA ASN A 159 28.26 5.67 5.74
C ASN A 159 28.81 6.54 6.88
N LYS A 160 28.39 7.81 6.99
CA LYS A 160 28.82 8.70 8.08
C LYS A 160 28.09 8.36 9.36
N ARG A 161 26.78 8.14 9.28
CA ARG A 161 25.94 7.76 10.42
C ARG A 161 25.99 6.26 10.75
N GLN A 162 26.53 5.44 9.84
CA GLN A 162 26.60 3.98 9.94
C GLN A 162 25.22 3.32 10.12
N VAL A 163 24.22 3.82 9.39
CA VAL A 163 22.85 3.32 9.46
C VAL A 163 22.25 3.18 8.07
N GLN A 164 21.26 2.28 7.97
CA GLN A 164 20.34 2.26 6.85
C GLN A 164 19.30 3.37 7.04
N CYS A 165 19.28 4.35 6.14
CA CYS A 165 18.39 5.52 6.21
C CYS A 165 17.10 5.34 5.42
N VAL A 166 17.09 4.41 4.44
CA VAL A 166 15.97 4.21 3.51
C VAL A 166 15.67 2.71 3.38
N SER A 167 14.39 2.39 3.31
CA SER A 167 13.89 1.07 2.94
C SER A 167 12.47 1.23 2.41
N PHE A 168 12.24 0.90 1.14
CA PHE A 168 10.89 0.85 0.55
C PHE A 168 10.77 -0.28 -0.47
N ILE A 169 9.57 -0.85 -0.57
CA ILE A 169 9.29 -1.92 -1.52
C ILE A 169 9.28 -1.37 -2.96
N ALA A 170 9.96 -2.05 -3.87
CA ALA A 170 10.08 -1.66 -5.28
C ALA A 170 9.35 -2.66 -6.21
N TYR A 171 9.24 -3.93 -5.81
CA TYR A 171 8.51 -4.95 -6.54
C TYR A 171 7.86 -5.97 -5.60
N LYS A 172 6.68 -6.46 -6.00
CA LYS A 172 5.95 -7.54 -5.34
C LYS A 172 5.63 -8.61 -6.38
N PRO A 173 5.72 -9.90 -6.02
CA PRO A 173 5.42 -10.97 -6.95
C PRO A 173 3.92 -11.01 -7.28
N PRO A 174 3.51 -11.55 -8.44
CA PRO A 174 2.10 -11.61 -8.85
C PRO A 174 1.21 -12.44 -7.92
N SER A 175 1.79 -13.33 -7.12
CA SER A 175 1.09 -14.17 -6.16
C SER A 175 0.68 -13.44 -4.87
N PHE A 176 1.15 -12.22 -4.67
CA PHE A 176 0.89 -11.40 -3.48
C PHE A 176 -0.27 -10.42 -3.67
#